data_AF-A0A0J6I3F5-F1
#
_entry.id   AF-A0A0J6I3F5-F1
#
_cell.length_a   1.000
_cell.length_b   1.000
_cell.length_c   1.000
_cell.angle_alpha   90.00
_cell.angle_beta   90.00
_cell.angle_gamma   90.00
#
_symmetry.space_group_name_H-M   'P 1'
#
loop_
_entity.id
_entity.type
_entity.pdbx_description
1 polymer ?
#
loop_
_entity_poly.entity_id
_entity_poly.type
_entity_poly.pdbx_seq_one_letter_code
_entity_poly.pdbx_strand_id
1 'polypeptide(L)'
;MDLITQHRIKKEVEDFIASIDQSAVCELATSFHPGKKRCRIFDDVKKGGFNVCFPVEFTEEDNNTPGERWMVRIPILPRLAFPEEKLRGEIATMKFLCERTAIPLPRLHGYSITHDNPLGLPFMLLGYVEGKSLFNLEVHNLPAPKMQKLFGNLGEIYLQLFQHKFDRIGALTLDERDENWIFDHNRPLSVLMNDQTLAGIKPSCLTGPQSNFSLYHRLHLYTPSDSI
;
A
#
# COMPACT_ATOMS: atom_id res chain seq x y z
N MET A 1 15.77 -13.35 -9.07
CA MET A 1 15.29 -14.36 -8.12
C MET A 1 15.15 -15.67 -8.88
N ASP A 2 15.78 -16.74 -8.41
CA ASP A 2 15.69 -18.05 -9.09
C ASP A 2 14.29 -18.69 -8.91
N LEU A 3 14.01 -19.71 -9.74
CA LEU A 3 12.71 -20.40 -9.77
C LEU A 3 12.40 -21.13 -8.47
N ILE A 4 13.42 -21.62 -7.75
CA ILE A 4 13.26 -22.33 -6.48
C ILE A 4 12.74 -21.37 -5.42
N THR A 5 13.37 -20.19 -5.31
CA THR A 5 13.00 -19.12 -4.40
C THR A 5 11.60 -18.60 -4.72
N GLN A 6 11.26 -18.43 -6.00
CA GLN A 6 9.91 -18.05 -6.42
C GLN A 6 8.85 -19.08 -6.00
N HIS A 7 9.13 -20.38 -6.20
CA HIS A 7 8.21 -21.44 -5.82
C HIS A 7 8.01 -21.51 -4.31
N ARG A 8 9.09 -21.43 -3.54
CA ARG A 8 9.06 -21.37 -2.07
C ARG A 8 8.20 -20.21 -1.57
N ILE A 9 8.49 -18.98 -2.04
CA ILE A 9 7.73 -17.79 -1.67
C ILE A 9 6.26 -17.92 -2.05
N LYS A 10 5.96 -18.46 -3.23
CA LYS A 10 4.57 -18.66 -3.66
C LYS A 10 3.80 -19.55 -2.67
N LYS A 11 4.41 -20.67 -2.25
CA LYS A 11 3.81 -21.57 -1.26
C LYS A 11 3.62 -20.87 0.09
N GLU A 12 4.66 -20.19 0.59
CA GLU A 12 4.57 -19.43 1.85
C GLU A 12 3.48 -18.35 1.81
N VAL A 13 3.27 -17.70 0.65
CA VAL A 13 2.19 -16.73 0.47
C VAL A 13 0.80 -17.39 0.53
N GLU A 14 0.64 -18.56 -0.07
CA GLU A 14 -0.63 -19.32 -0.03
C GLU A 14 -0.93 -19.77 1.41
N ASP A 15 0.05 -20.36 2.08
CA ASP A 15 -0.05 -20.79 3.48
C ASP A 15 -0.34 -19.60 4.41
N PHE A 16 0.33 -18.46 4.20
CA PHE A 16 0.10 -17.22 4.94
C PHE A 16 -1.34 -16.72 4.80
N ILE A 17 -1.85 -16.59 3.56
CA ILE A 17 -3.22 -16.12 3.34
C ILE A 17 -4.24 -17.09 3.94
N ALA A 18 -4.02 -18.40 3.83
CA ALA A 18 -4.89 -19.42 4.41
C ALA A 18 -4.89 -19.39 5.95
N SER A 19 -3.80 -18.92 6.57
CA SER A 19 -3.69 -18.82 8.04
C SER A 19 -4.41 -17.61 8.64
N ILE A 20 -4.83 -16.63 7.84
CA ILE A 20 -5.51 -15.43 8.35
C ILE A 20 -6.95 -15.79 8.72
N ASP A 21 -7.28 -15.67 10.01
CA ASP A 21 -8.64 -15.86 10.49
C ASP A 21 -9.55 -14.71 10.03
N GLN A 22 -10.52 -15.05 9.19
CA GLN A 22 -11.52 -14.12 8.68
C GLN A 22 -12.44 -13.56 9.77
N SER A 23 -12.65 -14.30 10.86
CA SER A 23 -13.44 -13.83 12.01
C SER A 23 -12.69 -12.71 12.73
N ALA A 24 -11.40 -12.89 13.00
CA ALA A 24 -10.53 -11.86 13.55
C ALA A 24 -10.45 -10.60 12.68
N VAL A 25 -10.48 -10.75 11.34
CA VAL A 25 -10.55 -9.61 10.40
C VAL A 25 -11.85 -8.81 10.59
N CYS A 26 -12.99 -9.48 10.74
CA CYS A 26 -14.28 -8.82 11.01
C CYS A 26 -14.33 -8.18 12.40
N GLU A 27 -13.79 -8.85 13.43
CA GLU A 27 -13.67 -8.30 14.78
C GLU A 27 -12.81 -7.04 14.80
N LEU A 28 -11.68 -7.06 14.08
CA LEU A 28 -10.83 -5.89 13.90
C LEU A 28 -11.62 -4.73 13.27
N ALA A 29 -12.28 -4.96 12.14
CA ALA A 29 -13.07 -3.93 11.47
C ALA A 29 -14.18 -3.37 12.39
N THR A 30 -14.87 -4.26 13.12
CA THR A 30 -15.88 -3.90 14.13
C THR A 30 -15.30 -3.02 15.23
N SER A 31 -14.08 -3.32 15.70
CA SER A 31 -13.41 -2.55 16.74
C SER A 31 -13.07 -1.11 16.31
N PHE A 32 -12.84 -0.86 15.03
CA PHE A 32 -12.58 0.48 14.50
C PHE A 32 -13.84 1.23 14.06
N HIS A 33 -14.96 0.52 13.85
CA HIS A 33 -16.23 1.14 13.50
C HIS A 33 -16.76 2.00 14.67
N PRO A 34 -17.12 3.29 14.47
CA PRO A 34 -17.59 4.17 15.54
C PRO A 34 -18.77 3.60 16.35
N GLY A 35 -19.73 2.98 15.66
CA GLY A 35 -20.88 2.32 16.28
C GLY A 35 -20.65 0.87 16.72
N LYS A 36 -19.42 0.33 16.61
CA LYS A 36 -19.09 -1.08 16.92
C LYS A 36 -20.04 -2.10 16.25
N LYS A 37 -20.50 -1.79 15.04
CA LYS A 37 -21.40 -2.65 14.26
C LYS A 37 -20.65 -3.92 13.87
N ARG A 38 -21.33 -5.05 13.93
CA ARG A 38 -20.80 -6.30 13.38
C ARG A 38 -20.69 -6.19 11.86
N CYS A 39 -19.76 -6.93 11.29
CA CYS A 39 -19.61 -7.02 9.84
C CYS A 39 -19.40 -8.46 9.39
N ARG A 40 -19.49 -8.64 8.08
CA ARG A 40 -19.18 -9.89 7.39
C ARG A 40 -18.35 -9.59 6.15
N ILE A 41 -17.59 -10.57 5.70
CA ILE A 41 -16.98 -10.51 4.37
C ILE A 41 -18.08 -10.73 3.33
N PHE A 42 -18.20 -9.83 2.36
CA PHE A 42 -19.31 -9.83 1.39
C PHE A 42 -18.93 -10.20 -0.04
N ASP A 43 -17.63 -10.34 -0.33
CA ASP A 43 -17.09 -10.68 -1.64
C ASP A 43 -15.78 -11.49 -1.44
N ASP A 44 -15.27 -12.12 -2.49
CA ASP A 44 -14.06 -12.93 -2.43
C ASP A 44 -12.86 -12.10 -1.94
N VAL A 45 -12.02 -12.74 -1.14
CA VAL A 45 -10.73 -12.18 -0.71
C VAL A 45 -9.88 -11.87 -1.95
N LYS A 46 -9.44 -10.62 -2.09
CA LYS A 46 -8.68 -10.17 -3.26
C LYS A 46 -7.19 -10.19 -2.94
N LYS A 47 -6.42 -10.97 -3.69
CA LYS A 47 -4.95 -11.03 -3.59
C LYS A 47 -4.31 -10.12 -4.64
N GLY A 48 -3.59 -9.10 -4.18
CA GLY A 48 -2.69 -8.29 -5.02
C GLY A 48 -1.25 -8.80 -5.00
N GLY A 49 -0.33 -8.01 -5.55
CA GLY A 49 1.10 -8.37 -5.58
C GLY A 49 1.79 -8.34 -4.22
N PHE A 50 1.33 -7.47 -3.31
CA PHE A 50 1.95 -7.23 -2.00
C PHE A 50 0.97 -7.23 -0.83
N ASN A 51 -0.33 -7.25 -1.10
CA ASN A 51 -1.35 -7.17 -0.08
C ASN A 51 -2.49 -8.14 -0.41
N VAL A 52 -3.12 -8.64 0.63
CA VAL A 52 -4.39 -9.36 0.57
C VAL A 52 -5.47 -8.46 1.19
N CYS A 53 -6.63 -8.42 0.53
CA CYS A 53 -7.70 -7.49 0.85
C CYS A 53 -9.00 -8.25 1.14
N PHE A 54 -9.60 -7.97 2.29
CA PHE A 54 -10.85 -8.55 2.78
C PHE A 54 -11.96 -7.50 2.70
N PRO A 55 -12.90 -7.62 1.74
CA PRO A 55 -14.01 -6.69 1.61
C PRO A 55 -15.07 -6.99 2.69
N VAL A 56 -15.33 -6.03 3.58
CA VAL A 56 -16.27 -6.19 4.71
C VAL A 56 -17.46 -5.25 4.58
N GLU A 57 -18.64 -5.73 4.98
CA GLU A 57 -19.91 -4.99 4.99
C GLU A 57 -20.48 -5.04 6.41
N PHE A 58 -20.75 -3.87 6.99
CA PHE A 58 -21.34 -3.74 8.31
C PHE A 58 -22.85 -3.99 8.25
N THR A 59 -23.40 -4.68 9.25
CA THR A 59 -24.83 -4.96 9.34
C THR A 59 -25.58 -3.70 9.79
N GLU A 60 -26.63 -3.33 9.05
CA GLU A 60 -27.59 -2.30 9.48
C GLU A 60 -28.71 -2.91 10.33
N GLU A 61 -29.31 -2.11 11.20
CA GLU A 61 -30.47 -2.53 12.01
C GLU A 61 -31.74 -2.68 11.16
N ASP A 62 -31.84 -1.94 10.05
CA ASP A 62 -32.92 -2.05 9.06
C ASP A 62 -32.49 -2.91 7.87
N ASN A 63 -33.09 -4.09 7.74
CA ASN A 63 -32.74 -5.19 6.82
C ASN A 63 -32.87 -4.88 5.30
N ASN A 64 -33.02 -3.62 4.88
CA ASN A 64 -33.34 -3.27 3.49
C ASN A 64 -32.37 -2.29 2.81
N THR A 65 -31.28 -1.89 3.48
CA THR A 65 -30.22 -1.07 2.87
C THR A 65 -28.85 -1.74 3.03
N PRO A 66 -28.01 -1.78 1.96
CA PRO A 66 -26.63 -2.20 2.10
C PRO A 66 -25.92 -1.31 3.12
N GLY A 67 -25.26 -1.93 4.10
CA GLY A 67 -24.54 -1.18 5.13
C GLY A 67 -23.25 -0.58 4.62
N GLU A 68 -22.59 0.18 5.49
CA GLU A 68 -21.26 0.73 5.21
C GLU A 68 -20.28 -0.40 4.84
N ARG A 69 -19.41 -0.16 3.85
CA ARG A 69 -18.45 -1.15 3.35
C ARG A 69 -17.02 -0.64 3.47
N TRP A 70 -16.16 -1.47 4.03
CA TRP A 70 -14.72 -1.21 4.15
C TRP A 70 -13.91 -2.30 3.43
N MET A 71 -12.62 -2.03 3.26
CA MET A 71 -11.61 -2.94 2.79
C MET A 71 -10.55 -3.08 3.89
N VAL A 72 -10.40 -4.27 4.46
CA VAL A 72 -9.28 -4.58 5.34
C VAL A 72 -8.12 -5.05 4.49
N ARG A 73 -7.01 -4.32 4.50
CA ARG A 73 -5.84 -4.61 3.68
C ARG A 73 -4.68 -5.04 4.57
N ILE A 74 -4.14 -6.22 4.31
CA ILE A 74 -3.05 -6.82 5.09
C ILE A 74 -1.85 -7.05 4.15
N PRO A 75 -0.65 -6.58 4.49
CA PRO A 75 0.56 -6.87 3.73
C PRO A 75 0.88 -8.36 3.71
N ILE A 76 1.24 -8.90 2.54
CA ILE A 76 1.66 -10.29 2.37
C ILE A 76 3.12 -10.40 2.82
N LEU A 77 3.31 -10.69 4.12
CA LEU A 77 4.63 -10.66 4.77
C LEU A 77 5.69 -11.52 4.06
N PRO A 78 5.41 -12.76 3.61
CA PRO A 78 6.42 -13.56 2.90
C PRO A 78 6.91 -12.94 1.58
N ARG A 79 6.17 -11.97 1.02
CA ARG A 79 6.52 -11.26 -0.22
C ARG A 79 7.13 -9.89 0.02
N LEU A 80 7.31 -9.49 1.28
CA LEU A 80 7.75 -8.14 1.65
C LEU A 80 9.01 -8.20 2.49
N ALA A 81 10.10 -7.68 1.92
CA ALA A 81 11.36 -7.52 2.66
C ALA A 81 11.28 -6.40 3.72
N PHE A 82 10.46 -5.39 3.47
CA PHE A 82 10.37 -4.15 4.27
C PHE A 82 8.90 -3.79 4.53
N PRO A 83 8.13 -4.64 5.24
CA PRO A 83 6.68 -4.46 5.37
C PRO A 83 6.32 -3.14 6.08
N GLU A 84 7.03 -2.79 7.16
CA GLU A 84 6.76 -1.58 7.96
C GLU A 84 7.06 -0.30 7.17
N GLU A 85 8.25 -0.18 6.58
CA GLU A 85 8.63 0.99 5.77
C GLU A 85 7.68 1.20 4.58
N LYS A 86 7.26 0.11 3.92
CA LYS A 86 6.31 0.18 2.81
C LYS A 86 4.94 0.66 3.27
N LEU A 87 4.44 0.12 4.39
CA LEU A 87 3.13 0.50 4.92
C LEU A 87 3.13 1.95 5.42
N ARG A 88 4.19 2.39 6.13
CA ARG A 88 4.40 3.80 6.52
C ARG A 88 4.34 4.72 5.31
N GLY A 89 5.06 4.37 4.23
CA GLY A 89 5.09 5.18 3.01
C GLY A 89 3.72 5.28 2.33
N GLU A 90 2.96 4.19 2.30
CA GLU A 90 1.60 4.19 1.75
C GLU A 90 0.64 5.07 2.56
N ILE A 91 0.61 4.90 3.89
CA ILE A 91 -0.25 5.69 4.78
C ILE A 91 0.10 7.17 4.68
N ALA A 92 1.40 7.50 4.75
CA ALA A 92 1.87 8.87 4.65
C ALA A 92 1.48 9.52 3.31
N THR A 93 1.60 8.78 2.21
CA THR A 93 1.18 9.25 0.88
C THR A 93 -0.32 9.52 0.84
N MET A 94 -1.15 8.63 1.40
CA MET A 94 -2.60 8.83 1.46
C MET A 94 -2.96 10.08 2.28
N LYS A 95 -2.35 10.27 3.45
CA LYS A 95 -2.57 11.46 4.29
C LYS A 95 -2.16 12.74 3.57
N PHE A 96 -0.95 12.75 3.00
CA PHE A 96 -0.44 13.86 2.21
C PHE A 96 -1.40 14.25 1.08
N LEU A 97 -1.83 13.29 0.28
CA LEU A 97 -2.74 13.56 -0.84
C LEU A 97 -4.11 14.04 -0.38
N CYS A 98 -4.64 13.48 0.71
CA CYS A 98 -5.92 13.89 1.30
C CYS A 98 -5.87 15.35 1.79
N GLU A 99 -4.75 15.80 2.33
CA GLU A 99 -4.56 17.18 2.82
C GLU A 99 -4.23 18.17 1.71
N ARG A 100 -3.54 17.73 0.66
CA ARG A 100 -2.91 18.62 -0.33
C ARG A 100 -3.59 18.64 -1.69
N THR A 101 -4.48 17.70 -1.97
CA THR A 101 -5.14 17.56 -3.27
C THR A 101 -6.64 17.36 -3.12
N ALA A 102 -7.37 17.51 -4.22
CA ALA A 102 -8.78 17.15 -4.32
C ALA A 102 -8.98 15.75 -4.93
N ILE A 103 -7.90 14.95 -5.05
CA ILE A 103 -7.96 13.61 -5.63
C ILE A 103 -8.83 12.73 -4.72
N PRO A 104 -9.88 12.06 -5.26
CA PRO A 104 -10.71 11.19 -4.46
C PRO A 104 -9.92 9.95 -4.03
N LEU A 105 -9.77 9.76 -2.73
CA LEU A 105 -9.12 8.61 -2.12
C LEU A 105 -10.10 7.87 -1.20
N PRO A 106 -9.93 6.55 -1.02
CA PRO A 106 -10.65 5.84 0.03
C PRO A 106 -10.34 6.44 1.39
N ARG A 107 -11.37 6.60 2.22
CA ARG A 107 -11.21 7.09 3.59
C ARG A 107 -10.36 6.11 4.39
N LEU A 108 -9.36 6.62 5.12
CA LEU A 108 -8.57 5.84 6.06
C LEU A 108 -9.30 5.80 7.41
N HIS A 109 -9.78 4.63 7.81
CA HIS A 109 -10.50 4.42 9.08
C HIS A 109 -9.57 4.03 10.24
N GLY A 110 -8.44 3.41 9.92
CA GLY A 110 -7.45 2.98 10.91
C GLY A 110 -6.34 2.17 10.26
N TYR A 111 -5.26 1.92 11.00
CA TYR A 111 -4.15 1.08 10.58
C TYR A 111 -3.34 0.65 11.80
N SER A 112 -2.55 -0.40 11.63
CA SER A 112 -1.45 -0.77 12.52
C SER A 112 -0.25 -1.15 11.67
N ILE A 113 0.92 -0.63 12.02
CA ILE A 113 2.18 -0.95 11.35
C ILE A 113 2.91 -2.10 12.04
N THR A 114 2.65 -2.29 13.34
CA THR A 114 3.25 -3.34 14.16
C THR A 114 2.33 -4.55 14.27
N HIS A 115 2.86 -5.63 14.83
CA HIS A 115 2.12 -6.85 15.15
C HIS A 115 1.41 -6.76 16.52
N ASP A 116 1.60 -5.66 17.26
CA ASP A 116 0.99 -5.43 18.57
C ASP A 116 -0.44 -4.92 18.42
N ASN A 117 -1.31 -5.78 17.89
CA ASN A 117 -2.72 -5.51 17.69
C ASN A 117 -3.52 -6.83 17.69
N PRO A 118 -4.86 -6.81 17.81
CA PRO A 118 -5.67 -8.02 17.93
C PRO A 118 -5.53 -9.02 16.78
N LEU A 119 -5.17 -8.55 15.57
CA LEU A 119 -4.96 -9.40 14.40
C LEU A 119 -3.55 -10.01 14.38
N GLY A 120 -2.62 -9.50 15.18
CA GLY A 120 -1.22 -9.95 15.19
C GLY A 120 -0.47 -9.62 13.90
N LEU A 121 -1.04 -8.79 13.02
CA LEU A 121 -0.51 -8.47 11.69
C LEU A 121 -0.65 -6.97 11.42
N PRO A 122 0.26 -6.38 10.63
CA PRO A 122 0.05 -5.03 10.13
C PRO A 122 -1.17 -4.97 9.21
N PHE A 123 -1.89 -3.86 9.23
CA PHE A 123 -3.10 -3.69 8.42
C PHE A 123 -3.41 -2.23 8.11
N MET A 124 -4.33 -2.03 7.17
CA MET A 124 -4.99 -0.77 6.88
C MET A 124 -6.49 -1.00 6.68
N LEU A 125 -7.31 -0.14 7.27
CA LEU A 125 -8.77 -0.14 7.12
C LEU A 125 -9.16 1.04 6.22
N LEU A 126 -9.69 0.72 5.05
CA LEU A 126 -10.03 1.69 4.02
C LEU A 126 -11.51 1.66 3.71
N GLY A 127 -12.10 2.80 3.36
CA GLY A 127 -13.44 2.83 2.76
C GLY A 127 -13.45 2.01 1.47
N TYR A 128 -14.50 1.23 1.25
CA TYR A 128 -14.63 0.45 0.02
C TYR A 128 -14.98 1.38 -1.14
N VAL A 129 -14.18 1.33 -2.22
CA VAL A 129 -14.43 2.13 -3.43
C VAL A 129 -15.17 1.27 -4.44
N GLU A 130 -16.44 1.58 -4.65
CA GLU A 130 -17.22 0.95 -5.70
C GLU A 130 -16.81 1.50 -7.07
N GLY A 131 -16.47 0.60 -8.00
CA GLY A 131 -16.01 1.00 -9.31
C GLY A 131 -15.65 -0.17 -10.21
N LYS A 132 -15.28 0.17 -11.45
CA LYS A 132 -14.78 -0.78 -12.44
C LYS A 132 -13.33 -0.48 -12.72
N SER A 133 -12.48 -1.51 -12.66
CA SER A 133 -11.09 -1.38 -13.07
C SER A 133 -11.00 -0.99 -14.56
N LEU A 134 -10.22 0.04 -14.87
CA LEU A 134 -9.93 0.43 -16.24
C LEU A 134 -9.15 -0.64 -17.01
N PHE A 135 -8.46 -1.55 -16.31
CA PHE A 135 -7.77 -2.68 -16.94
C PHE A 135 -8.73 -3.63 -17.66
N ASN A 136 -9.95 -3.78 -17.12
CA ASN A 136 -10.99 -4.64 -17.69
C ASN A 136 -11.85 -3.91 -18.72
N LEU A 137 -11.54 -2.64 -19.01
CA LEU A 137 -12.34 -1.80 -19.87
C LEU A 137 -11.66 -1.67 -21.24
N GLU A 138 -12.42 -1.90 -22.30
CA GLU A 138 -11.99 -1.57 -23.66
C GLU A 138 -12.11 -0.05 -23.86
N VAL A 139 -11.11 0.68 -23.38
CA VAL A 139 -11.10 2.16 -23.41
C VAL A 139 -11.33 2.71 -24.82
N HIS A 140 -10.82 2.01 -25.85
CA HIS A 140 -10.97 2.38 -27.26
C HIS A 140 -12.40 2.24 -27.79
N ASN A 141 -13.24 1.43 -27.15
CA ASN A 141 -14.66 1.24 -27.50
C ASN A 141 -15.58 2.16 -26.71
N LEU A 142 -15.03 3.05 -25.88
CA LEU A 142 -15.84 4.02 -25.15
C LEU A 142 -16.41 5.09 -26.11
N PRO A 143 -17.68 5.48 -25.93
CA PRO A 143 -18.21 6.67 -26.58
C PRO A 143 -17.32 7.89 -26.32
N ALA A 144 -17.10 8.71 -27.34
CA ALA A 144 -16.21 9.87 -27.27
C ALA A 144 -16.42 10.76 -26.02
N PRO A 145 -17.65 11.06 -25.56
CA PRO A 145 -17.85 11.85 -24.35
C PRO A 145 -17.31 11.19 -23.07
N LYS A 146 -17.42 9.86 -22.95
CA LYS A 146 -16.89 9.11 -21.80
C LYS A 146 -15.38 9.05 -21.83
N MET A 147 -14.80 8.87 -23.01
CA MET A 147 -13.35 8.87 -23.21
C MET A 147 -12.75 10.24 -22.88
N GLN A 148 -13.37 11.34 -23.34
CA GLN A 148 -12.93 12.70 -23.01
C GLN A 148 -13.00 12.95 -21.49
N LYS A 149 -14.08 12.53 -20.83
CA LYS A 149 -14.19 12.64 -19.36
C LYS A 149 -13.12 11.83 -18.63
N LEU A 150 -12.84 10.60 -19.08
CA LEU A 150 -11.82 9.75 -18.48
C LEU A 150 -10.42 10.41 -18.55
N PHE A 151 -10.00 10.82 -19.75
CA PHE A 151 -8.69 11.45 -19.92
C PHE A 151 -8.61 12.83 -19.26
N GLY A 152 -9.72 13.59 -19.25
CA GLY A 152 -9.81 14.85 -18.51
C GLY A 152 -9.58 14.65 -17.01
N ASN A 153 -10.26 13.68 -16.40
CA ASN A 153 -10.07 13.35 -14.98
C ASN A 153 -8.65 12.85 -14.67
N LEU A 154 -8.06 12.04 -15.55
CA LEU A 154 -6.67 11.61 -15.40
C LEU A 154 -5.71 12.80 -15.47
N GLY A 155 -5.89 13.69 -16.44
CA GLY A 155 -5.11 14.91 -16.57
C GLY A 155 -5.16 15.77 -15.30
N GLU A 156 -6.35 15.95 -14.74
CA GLU A 156 -6.55 16.68 -13.49
C GLU A 156 -5.77 16.06 -12.31
N ILE A 157 -5.84 14.73 -12.16
CA ILE A 157 -5.05 14.00 -11.16
C ILE A 157 -3.54 14.24 -11.36
N TYR A 158 -3.04 14.08 -12.59
CA TYR A 158 -1.63 14.30 -12.89
C TYR A 158 -1.17 15.73 -12.59
N LEU A 159 -1.99 16.73 -12.94
CA LEU A 159 -1.67 18.14 -12.68
C LEU A 159 -1.59 18.43 -11.18
N GLN A 160 -2.52 17.91 -10.38
CA GLN A 160 -2.49 18.08 -8.92
C GLN A 160 -1.25 17.41 -8.31
N LEU A 161 -0.93 16.18 -8.73
CA LEU A 161 0.29 15.50 -8.26
C LEU A 161 1.57 16.26 -8.66
N PHE A 162 1.63 16.80 -9.87
CA PHE A 162 2.80 17.51 -10.39
C PHE A 162 3.10 18.84 -9.68
N GLN A 163 2.09 19.47 -9.06
CA GLN A 163 2.27 20.71 -8.30
C GLN A 163 3.10 20.52 -7.02
N HIS A 164 3.23 19.29 -6.53
CA HIS A 164 3.96 18.99 -5.31
C HIS A 164 5.43 18.67 -5.60
N LYS A 165 6.25 19.72 -5.56
CA LYS A 165 7.71 19.62 -5.70
C LYS A 165 8.38 19.49 -4.34
N PHE A 166 9.35 18.59 -4.24
CA PHE A 166 10.22 18.45 -3.08
C PHE A 166 11.60 19.01 -3.42
N ASP A 167 12.25 19.63 -2.44
CA ASP A 167 13.55 20.28 -2.57
C ASP A 167 14.72 19.29 -2.67
N ARG A 168 14.46 18.02 -2.35
CA ARG A 168 15.45 16.94 -2.34
C ARG A 168 14.83 15.60 -2.69
N ILE A 169 15.71 14.62 -2.96
CA ILE A 169 15.29 13.23 -3.14
C ILE A 169 14.97 12.61 -1.79
N GLY A 170 13.79 11.99 -1.69
CA GLY A 170 13.31 11.33 -0.48
C GLY A 170 11.99 10.61 -0.76
N ALA A 171 11.28 10.24 0.30
CA ALA A 171 9.94 9.70 0.21
C ALA A 171 9.06 10.21 1.35
N LEU A 172 7.75 10.15 1.14
CA LEU A 172 6.79 10.34 2.21
C LEU A 172 6.84 9.15 3.16
N THR A 173 6.83 9.42 4.46
CA THR A 173 6.77 8.44 5.54
C THR A 173 6.03 9.05 6.72
N LEU A 174 5.71 8.25 7.73
CA LEU A 174 5.14 8.78 8.96
C LEU A 174 6.22 9.31 9.89
N ASP A 175 5.85 10.23 10.77
CA ASP A 175 6.68 10.66 11.91
C ASP A 175 6.90 9.53 12.93
N GLU A 176 7.73 9.78 13.94
CA GLU A 176 8.09 8.77 14.96
C GLU A 176 6.89 8.23 15.75
N ARG A 177 5.78 8.98 15.78
CA ARG A 177 4.54 8.58 16.45
C ARG A 177 3.56 7.86 15.53
N ASP A 178 3.92 7.67 14.25
CA ASP A 178 3.05 7.12 13.24
C ASP A 178 1.76 7.92 13.02
N GLU A 179 1.76 9.23 13.27
CA GLU A 179 0.57 10.08 13.26
C GLU A 179 0.51 11.01 12.06
N ASN A 180 1.62 11.63 11.68
CA ASN A 180 1.64 12.65 10.64
C ASN A 180 2.54 12.23 9.49
N TRP A 181 2.22 12.66 8.27
CA TRP A 181 3.14 12.47 7.15
C TRP A 181 4.28 13.48 7.24
N ILE A 182 5.48 13.01 6.91
CA ILE A 182 6.68 13.81 6.72
C ILE A 182 7.35 13.41 5.41
N PHE A 183 8.17 14.30 4.87
CA PHE A 183 9.04 13.97 3.74
C PHE A 183 10.46 13.78 4.24
N ASP A 184 11.01 12.58 4.10
CA ASP A 184 12.31 12.21 4.67
C ASP A 184 13.19 11.39 3.72
N HIS A 185 14.43 11.13 4.14
CA HIS A 185 15.48 10.44 3.41
C HIS A 185 15.30 8.93 3.45
N ASN A 186 14.17 8.43 2.95
CA ASN A 186 13.97 6.99 2.92
C ASN A 186 14.76 6.36 1.78
N ARG A 187 15.25 5.15 2.04
CA ARG A 187 15.79 4.30 0.98
C ARG A 187 14.74 3.94 -0.08
N PRO A 188 15.16 3.69 -1.32
CA PRO A 188 14.25 3.20 -2.34
C PRO A 188 13.70 1.82 -1.95
N LEU A 189 12.39 1.64 -2.01
CA LEU A 189 11.74 0.35 -1.73
C LEU A 189 11.28 -0.33 -3.02
N SER A 190 12.17 -0.35 -4.02
CA SER A 190 11.86 -0.86 -5.36
C SER A 190 11.53 -2.36 -5.34
N VAL A 191 10.78 -2.82 -6.35
CA VAL A 191 10.49 -4.26 -6.54
C VAL A 191 11.79 -5.07 -6.62
N LEU A 192 12.81 -4.52 -7.30
CA LEU A 192 14.11 -5.16 -7.42
C LEU A 192 14.81 -5.33 -6.07
N MET A 193 14.86 -4.27 -5.25
CA MET A 193 15.47 -4.35 -3.92
C MET A 193 14.72 -5.32 -3.01
N ASN A 194 13.39 -5.35 -3.09
CA ASN A 194 12.56 -6.33 -2.39
C ASN A 194 12.92 -7.77 -2.80
N ASP A 195 12.96 -8.05 -4.11
CA ASP A 195 13.23 -9.38 -4.64
C ASP A 195 14.67 -9.86 -4.35
N GLN A 196 15.65 -8.95 -4.42
CA GLN A 196 17.03 -9.24 -4.02
C GLN A 196 17.12 -9.59 -2.53
N THR A 197 16.45 -8.81 -1.69
CA THR A 197 16.44 -9.06 -0.24
C THR A 197 15.79 -10.39 0.12
N LEU A 198 14.67 -10.73 -0.52
CA LEU A 198 14.02 -12.04 -0.35
C LEU A 198 14.86 -13.22 -0.88
N ALA A 199 15.79 -12.96 -1.80
CA ALA A 199 16.77 -13.93 -2.28
C ALA A 199 18.03 -14.02 -1.38
N GLY A 200 18.04 -13.33 -0.23
CA GLY A 200 19.17 -13.35 0.72
C GLY A 200 20.31 -12.39 0.37
N ILE A 201 20.17 -11.60 -0.70
CA ILE A 201 21.11 -10.51 -1.01
C ILE A 201 20.84 -9.38 -0.01
N LYS A 202 21.85 -8.60 0.37
CA LYS A 202 21.68 -7.45 1.26
C LYS A 202 21.90 -6.12 0.52
N PRO A 203 20.97 -5.65 -0.35
CA PRO A 203 21.09 -4.33 -0.98
C PRO A 203 21.21 -3.19 0.03
N SER A 204 20.73 -3.40 1.25
CA SER A 204 20.83 -2.46 2.36
C SER A 204 22.26 -2.14 2.79
N CYS A 205 23.26 -2.98 2.46
CA CYS A 205 24.66 -2.62 2.72
C CYS A 205 25.14 -1.47 1.82
N LEU A 206 24.50 -1.28 0.67
CA LEU A 206 24.78 -0.17 -0.24
C LEU A 206 23.85 1.03 0.00
N THR A 207 22.66 0.78 0.57
CA THR A 207 21.64 1.80 0.86
C THR A 207 21.00 1.58 2.24
N GLY A 208 21.58 2.21 3.26
CA GLY A 208 21.01 2.21 4.62
C GLY A 208 19.60 2.85 4.69
N PRO A 209 18.85 2.65 5.79
CA PRO A 209 17.45 3.10 5.91
C PRO A 209 17.23 4.59 5.64
N GLN A 210 18.22 5.43 5.99
CA GLN A 210 18.19 6.89 5.80
C GLN A 210 18.97 7.39 4.57
N SER A 211 19.32 6.50 3.63
CA SER A 211 20.08 6.88 2.43
C SER A 211 19.17 7.01 1.20
N ASN A 212 19.23 8.16 0.53
CA ASN A 212 18.49 8.40 -0.70
C ASN A 212 19.34 8.11 -1.95
N PHE A 213 18.74 8.14 -3.16
CA PHE A 213 19.46 7.92 -4.42
C PHE A 213 20.65 8.89 -4.63
N SER A 214 20.61 10.11 -4.05
CA SER A 214 21.71 11.07 -4.18
C SER A 214 22.99 10.63 -3.43
N LEU A 215 22.84 9.86 -2.35
CA LEU A 215 23.94 9.26 -1.62
C LEU A 215 24.54 8.10 -2.43
N TYR A 216 23.69 7.28 -3.04
CA TYR A 216 24.10 6.17 -3.92
C TYR A 216 24.87 6.65 -5.16
N HIS A 217 24.39 7.71 -5.83
CA HIS A 217 25.07 8.31 -6.99
C HIS A 217 26.45 8.88 -6.63
N ARG A 218 26.63 9.44 -5.43
CA ARG A 218 27.93 9.94 -4.95
C ARG A 218 28.93 8.81 -4.64
N LEU A 219 28.47 7.69 -4.12
CA LEU A 219 29.33 6.55 -3.73
C LEU A 219 29.84 5.72 -4.91
N HIS A 220 29.22 5.77 -6.09
CA HIS A 220 29.60 4.94 -7.25
C HIS A 220 30.24 5.69 -8.42
N LEU A 221 30.34 7.02 -8.37
CA LEU A 221 31.08 7.80 -9.39
C LEU A 221 32.40 8.41 -8.87
N TYR A 222 32.70 8.23 -7.59
CA TYR A 222 34.03 8.49 -7.02
C TYR A 222 34.71 7.17 -6.63
N THR A 223 35.02 6.35 -7.62
CA THR A 223 36.25 5.54 -7.54
C THR A 223 37.37 6.43 -8.05
N PRO A 224 38.33 6.89 -7.20
CA PRO A 224 39.56 7.44 -7.72
C PRO A 224 40.18 6.37 -8.62
N SER A 225 40.39 6.70 -9.89
CA SER A 225 41.39 6.00 -10.68
C SER A 225 42.72 6.22 -9.98
N ASP A 226 43.15 5.24 -9.19
CA ASP A 226 44.49 5.21 -8.64
C ASP A 226 45.48 5.13 -9.80
N SER A 227 46.09 6.27 -10.10
CA SER A 227 47.27 6.41 -10.93
C SER A 227 48.48 5.88 -10.17
N ILE A 228 49.10 4.81 -10.67
CA ILE A 228 50.55 4.57 -10.59
C ILE A 228 51.02 4.21 -11.99
#